data_AF-A0A2H6BME6-F1
#
_entry.id   AF-A0A2H6BME6-F1
#
_cell.length_a   1.000
_cell.length_b   1.000
_cell.length_c   1.000
_cell.angle_alpha   90.00
_cell.angle_beta   90.00
_cell.angle_gamma   90.00
#
_symmetry.space_group_name_H-M   'P 1'
#
loop_
_entity.id
_entity.type
_entity.pdbx_description
1 polymer ?
#
loop_
_entity_poly.entity_id
_entity_poly.type
_entity_poly.pdbx_seq_one_letter_code
_entity_poly.pdbx_strand_id
1 'polypeptide(L)'
;MITGELKSKIDKLWTTFWNNGISNPLSVIEQISYLLFIKRLDDLELAKERKSQRLGENLENPTFSPSQQHIRWSHFKNLDDAETMLQIVRDEAFPFIKDLGQLSKGSTYAKHMKDAVFLIASPALLGTVIEQIEKIPMEDRDTKGDLYEYMLSKQGHPHHLGRRT
;
A
#
# COMPACT_ATOMS: atom_id res chain seq x y z
N MET A 1 7.16 17.11 10.02
CA MET A 1 6.17 17.28 11.11
C MET A 1 4.82 17.05 10.50
N ILE A 2 4.17 15.95 10.89
CA ILE A 2 2.92 15.51 10.27
C ILE A 2 1.85 16.61 10.37
N THR A 3 1.23 16.96 9.24
CA THR A 3 0.14 17.93 9.25
C THR A 3 -1.10 17.31 9.90
N GLY A 4 -1.96 18.14 10.49
CA GLY A 4 -3.22 17.65 11.09
C GLY A 4 -4.12 16.93 10.07
N GLU A 5 -4.06 17.33 8.80
CA GLU A 5 -4.78 16.68 7.71
C GLU A 5 -4.27 15.27 7.42
N LEU A 6 -2.94 15.10 7.35
CA LEU A 6 -2.32 13.79 7.11
C LEU A 6 -2.62 12.83 8.27
N LYS A 7 -2.55 13.32 9.50
CA LYS A 7 -2.94 12.56 10.70
C LYS A 7 -4.39 12.04 10.61
N SER A 8 -5.31 12.92 10.23
CA SER A 8 -6.74 12.58 10.08
C SER A 8 -6.98 11.50 9.01
N LYS A 9 -6.27 11.55 7.88
CA LYS A 9 -6.34 10.52 6.83
C LYS A 9 -5.87 9.16 7.35
N ILE A 10 -4.80 9.13 8.15
CA ILE A 10 -4.27 7.89 8.72
C ILE A 10 -5.18 7.33 9.81
N ASP A 11 -5.74 8.18 10.67
CA ASP A 11 -6.71 7.75 11.68
C ASP A 11 -7.98 7.17 11.03
N LYS A 12 -8.38 7.69 9.86
CA LYS A 12 -9.47 7.13 9.06
C LYS A 12 -9.14 5.73 8.51
N LEU A 13 -7.94 5.53 7.97
CA LEU A 13 -7.46 4.21 7.55
C LEU A 13 -7.51 3.22 8.71
N TRP A 14 -6.96 3.62 9.85
CA TRP A 14 -6.96 2.80 11.06
C TRP A 14 -8.37 2.38 11.49
N THR A 15 -9.28 3.35 11.55
CA THR A 15 -10.69 3.11 11.92
C THR A 15 -11.37 2.16 10.93
N THR A 16 -11.05 2.28 9.64
CA THR A 16 -11.59 1.41 8.59
C THR A 16 -11.17 -0.05 8.82
N PHE A 17 -9.88 -0.31 9.07
CA PHE A 17 -9.40 -1.66 9.40
C PHE A 17 -10.04 -2.20 10.69
N TRP A 18 -10.09 -1.38 11.74
CA TRP A 18 -10.68 -1.76 13.03
C TRP A 18 -12.14 -2.20 12.88
N ASN A 19 -12.95 -1.41 12.17
CA ASN A 19 -14.37 -1.69 11.94
C ASN A 19 -14.60 -2.95 11.08
N ASN A 20 -13.58 -3.41 10.35
CA ASN A 20 -13.63 -4.62 9.53
C ASN A 20 -12.89 -5.81 10.16
N GLY A 21 -12.62 -5.77 11.47
CA GLY A 21 -12.09 -6.91 12.23
C GLY A 21 -10.57 -7.05 12.23
N ILE A 22 -9.83 -6.17 11.55
CA ILE A 22 -8.36 -6.12 11.61
C ILE A 22 -7.98 -5.07 12.67
N SER A 23 -7.94 -5.51 13.92
CA SER A 23 -7.72 -4.63 15.08
C SER A 23 -6.27 -4.64 15.57
N ASN A 24 -5.46 -5.63 15.20
CA ASN A 24 -4.06 -5.70 15.60
C ASN A 24 -3.28 -4.53 14.94
N PRO A 25 -2.70 -3.61 15.74
CA PRO A 25 -1.95 -2.45 15.24
C PRO A 25 -0.86 -2.81 14.24
N LEU A 26 -0.08 -3.87 14.52
CA LEU A 26 1.01 -4.32 13.65
C LEU A 26 0.48 -4.81 12.31
N SER A 27 -0.59 -5.62 12.34
CA SER A 27 -1.22 -6.12 11.12
C SER A 27 -1.77 -4.99 10.25
N VAL A 28 -2.39 -3.96 10.83
CA VAL A 28 -2.87 -2.79 10.08
C VAL A 28 -1.71 -2.08 9.37
N ILE A 29 -0.60 -1.87 10.07
CA ILE A 29 0.60 -1.22 9.52
C ILE A 29 1.18 -2.05 8.38
N GLU A 30 1.25 -3.37 8.52
CA GLU A 30 1.71 -4.28 7.48
C GLU A 30 0.84 -4.20 6.23
N GLN A 31 -0.48 -4.30 6.36
CA GLN A 31 -1.40 -4.25 5.22
C GLN A 31 -1.31 -2.90 4.48
N ILE A 32 -1.24 -1.79 5.22
CA ILE A 32 -1.04 -0.46 4.62
C ILE A 32 0.31 -0.40 3.91
N SER A 33 1.38 -0.88 4.55
CA SER A 33 2.73 -0.88 3.98
C SER A 33 2.81 -1.67 2.67
N TYR A 34 2.12 -2.81 2.58
CA TYR A 34 2.08 -3.62 1.36
C TYR A 34 1.40 -2.86 0.22
N LEU A 35 0.23 -2.27 0.46
CA LEU A 35 -0.51 -1.49 -0.53
C LEU A 35 0.27 -0.25 -1.00
N LEU A 36 0.92 0.46 -0.06
CA LEU A 36 1.78 1.59 -0.40
C LEU A 36 3.00 1.20 -1.21
N PHE A 37 3.55 0.01 -0.97
CA PHE A 37 4.65 -0.50 -1.75
C PHE A 37 4.22 -0.84 -3.19
N ILE A 38 3.06 -1.50 -3.37
CA ILE A 38 2.47 -1.74 -4.70
C ILE A 38 2.28 -0.41 -5.45
N LYS A 39 1.67 0.59 -4.80
CA LYS A 39 1.51 1.93 -5.36
C LYS A 39 2.84 2.55 -5.76
N ARG A 40 3.84 2.49 -4.88
CA ARG A 40 5.16 3.10 -5.11
C ARG A 40 5.88 2.45 -6.29
N LEU A 41 5.82 1.13 -6.44
CA LEU A 41 6.41 0.44 -7.58
C LEU A 41 5.82 0.91 -8.90
N ASP A 42 4.49 1.04 -8.96
CA ASP A 42 3.82 1.52 -10.16
C ASP A 42 4.09 3.00 -10.43
N ASP A 43 4.10 3.87 -9.41
CA ASP A 43 4.46 5.29 -9.57
C ASP A 43 5.87 5.46 -10.16
N LEU A 44 6.82 4.61 -9.76
CA LEU A 44 8.18 4.59 -10.31
C LEU A 44 8.19 4.12 -11.76
N GLU A 45 7.42 3.09 -12.11
CA GLU A 45 7.29 2.62 -13.49
C GLU A 45 6.69 3.70 -14.39
N LEU A 46 5.58 4.33 -13.97
CA LEU A 46 4.95 5.45 -14.68
C LEU A 46 5.94 6.61 -14.90
N ALA A 47 6.81 6.88 -13.93
CA ALA A 47 7.83 7.91 -14.08
C ALA A 47 8.88 7.54 -15.14
N LYS A 48 9.30 6.26 -15.20
CA LYS A 48 10.21 5.76 -16.26
C LYS A 48 9.54 5.81 -17.63
N GLU A 49 8.30 5.34 -17.74
CA GLU A 49 7.50 5.37 -18.98
C GLU A 49 7.37 6.79 -19.53
N ARG A 50 6.97 7.74 -18.68
CA ARG A 50 6.86 9.17 -19.07
C ARG A 50 8.20 9.74 -19.51
N LYS A 51 9.30 9.35 -18.87
CA LYS A 51 10.66 9.78 -19.26
C LYS A 51 11.01 9.23 -20.64
N SER A 52 10.81 7.92 -20.86
CA SER A 52 11.07 7.24 -22.13
C SER A 52 10.28 7.86 -23.29
N GLN A 53 8.97 8.11 -23.07
CA GLN A 53 8.09 8.75 -24.04
C GLN A 53 8.56 10.16 -24.41
N ARG A 54 9.02 10.95 -23.44
CA ARG A 54 9.55 12.30 -23.70
C ARG A 54 10.87 12.29 -24.48
N LEU A 55 11.69 11.26 -24.28
CA LEU A 55 12.97 11.11 -24.97
C LEU A 55 12.86 10.39 -26.32
N GLY A 56 11.70 9.78 -26.61
CA GLY A 56 11.52 8.94 -27.81
C GLY A 56 12.30 7.62 -27.74
N GLU A 57 12.65 7.17 -26.54
CA GLU A 57 13.44 5.96 -26.29
C GLU A 57 12.53 4.80 -25.89
N ASN A 58 13.05 3.57 -26.00
CA ASN A 58 12.40 2.38 -25.46
C ASN A 58 12.58 2.30 -23.94
N LEU A 59 11.56 1.81 -23.24
CA LEU A 59 11.63 1.62 -21.79
C LEU A 59 12.63 0.52 -21.44
N GLU A 60 13.73 0.90 -20.78
CA GLU A 60 14.72 -0.05 -20.29
C GLU A 60 14.32 -0.64 -18.94
N ASN A 61 14.52 -1.96 -18.79
CA ASN A 61 14.30 -2.72 -17.55
C ASN A 61 12.93 -2.42 -16.89
N PRO A 62 11.82 -2.74 -17.58
CA PRO A 62 10.49 -2.56 -17.02
C PRO A 62 10.33 -3.42 -15.76
N THR A 63 9.68 -2.84 -14.76
CA THR A 63 9.36 -3.56 -13.51
C THR A 63 8.26 -4.59 -13.78
N PHE A 64 7.29 -4.23 -14.62
CA PHE A 64 6.16 -5.08 -14.97
C PHE A 64 6.28 -5.53 -16.42
N SER A 65 6.16 -6.84 -16.67
CA SER A 65 6.08 -7.35 -18.04
C SER A 65 4.76 -6.92 -18.73
N PRO A 66 4.66 -7.02 -20.06
CA PRO A 66 3.40 -6.74 -20.77
C PRO A 66 2.21 -7.57 -20.28
N SER A 67 2.43 -8.77 -19.76
CA SER A 67 1.39 -9.63 -19.18
C SER A 67 1.05 -9.31 -17.72
N GLN A 68 1.76 -8.40 -17.07
CA GLN A 68 1.58 -8.02 -15.66
C GLN A 68 0.99 -6.61 -15.50
N GLN A 69 0.42 -6.03 -16.56
CA GLN A 69 -0.11 -4.68 -16.49
C GLN A 69 -1.33 -4.58 -15.57
N HIS A 70 -2.14 -5.64 -15.49
CA HIS A 70 -3.35 -5.67 -14.65
C HIS A 70 -3.06 -5.61 -13.14
N ILE A 71 -1.88 -6.07 -12.70
CA ILE A 71 -1.48 -6.03 -11.28
C ILE A 71 -0.92 -4.67 -10.85
N ARG A 72 -0.82 -3.70 -11.76
CA ARG A 72 -0.33 -2.34 -11.46
C ARG A 72 -1.42 -1.55 -10.73
N TRP A 73 -0.99 -0.74 -9.76
CA TRP A 73 -1.89 0.13 -8.98
C TRP A 73 -2.79 1.00 -9.85
N SER A 74 -2.22 1.65 -10.86
CA SER A 74 -2.92 2.49 -11.84
C SER A 74 -3.94 1.75 -12.69
N HIS A 75 -3.89 0.42 -12.76
CA HIS A 75 -4.86 -0.41 -13.46
C HIS A 75 -5.98 -0.87 -12.51
N PHE A 76 -5.65 -1.66 -11.48
CA PHE A 76 -6.69 -2.29 -10.66
C PHE A 76 -7.49 -1.28 -9.82
N LYS A 77 -6.93 -0.11 -9.48
CA LYS A 77 -7.63 0.90 -8.67
C LYS A 77 -8.88 1.48 -9.36
N ASN A 78 -8.97 1.34 -10.69
CA ASN A 78 -10.07 1.86 -11.50
C ASN A 78 -11.08 0.76 -11.88
N LEU A 79 -10.97 -0.44 -11.27
CA LEU A 79 -11.94 -1.51 -11.49
C LEU A 79 -13.22 -1.22 -10.71
N ASP A 80 -14.37 -1.29 -11.39
CA ASP A 80 -15.67 -1.17 -10.75
C ASP A 80 -16.06 -2.44 -9.96
N ASP A 81 -15.50 -3.59 -10.35
CA ASP A 81 -15.72 -4.86 -9.65
C ASP A 81 -14.70 -5.08 -8.51
N ALA A 82 -15.17 -4.90 -7.29
CA ALA A 82 -14.36 -5.05 -6.09
C ALA A 82 -13.88 -6.49 -5.87
N GLU A 83 -14.63 -7.51 -6.29
CA GLU A 83 -14.24 -8.91 -6.14
C GLU A 83 -13.04 -9.23 -7.04
N THR A 84 -13.12 -8.84 -8.32
CA THR A 84 -11.98 -8.96 -9.25
C THR A 84 -10.77 -8.16 -8.75
N MET A 85 -10.95 -6.94 -8.24
CA MET A 85 -9.85 -6.17 -7.67
C MET A 85 -9.20 -6.89 -6.49
N LEU A 86 -10.00 -7.50 -5.60
CA LEU A 86 -9.47 -8.27 -4.48
C LEU A 86 -8.66 -9.48 -4.94
N GLN A 87 -9.16 -10.22 -5.94
CA GLN A 87 -8.44 -11.35 -6.51
C GLN A 87 -7.09 -10.91 -7.10
N ILE A 88 -7.08 -9.86 -7.93
CA ILE A 88 -5.84 -9.33 -8.51
C ILE A 88 -4.85 -8.91 -7.41
N VAL A 89 -5.30 -8.16 -6.41
CA VAL A 89 -4.41 -7.65 -5.36
C VAL A 89 -3.88 -8.78 -4.47
N ARG A 90 -4.75 -9.68 -4.01
CA ARG A 90 -4.40 -10.77 -3.08
C ARG A 90 -3.60 -11.88 -3.77
N ASP A 91 -4.02 -12.29 -4.95
CA ASP A 91 -3.53 -13.52 -5.58
C ASP A 91 -2.41 -13.26 -6.59
N GLU A 92 -2.22 -12.01 -7.04
CA GLU A 92 -1.21 -11.68 -8.05
C GLU A 92 -0.28 -10.52 -7.63
N ALA A 93 -0.82 -9.34 -7.30
CA ALA A 93 -0.01 -8.17 -6.98
C ALA A 93 0.79 -8.36 -5.67
N PHE A 94 0.17 -8.93 -4.63
CA PHE A 94 0.84 -9.20 -3.36
C PHE A 94 1.95 -10.25 -3.48
N PRO A 95 1.73 -11.42 -4.11
CA PRO A 95 2.81 -12.38 -4.41
C PRO A 95 3.94 -11.76 -5.22
N PHE A 96 3.63 -10.94 -6.24
CA PHE A 96 4.64 -10.27 -7.05
C PHE A 96 5.58 -9.39 -6.22
N ILE A 97 5.04 -8.55 -5.32
CA ILE A 97 5.90 -7.71 -4.46
C ILE A 97 6.67 -8.52 -3.42
N LYS A 98 6.10 -9.63 -2.94
CA LYS A 98 6.75 -10.55 -2.01
C LYS A 98 7.97 -11.21 -2.66
N ASP A 99 7.86 -11.60 -3.92
CA ASP A 99 8.97 -12.19 -4.69
C ASP A 99 10.06 -11.15 -5.00
N LEU A 100 9.68 -9.92 -5.39
CA LEU A 100 10.63 -8.82 -5.55
C LEU A 100 11.43 -8.54 -4.27
N GLY A 101 10.77 -8.63 -3.10
CA GLY A 101 11.44 -8.50 -1.81
C GLY A 101 12.48 -9.58 -1.54
N GLN A 102 12.20 -10.82 -1.95
CA GLN A 102 13.13 -11.94 -1.78
C GLN A 102 14.35 -11.84 -2.71
N LEU A 103 14.21 -11.23 -3.89
CA LEU A 103 15.32 -10.96 -4.80
C LEU A 103 16.33 -9.97 -4.22
N SER A 104 15.90 -9.12 -3.28
CA SER A 104 16.74 -8.17 -2.55
C SER A 104 17.43 -8.84 -1.34
N LYS A 105 18.17 -9.93 -1.59
CA LYS A 105 18.85 -10.74 -0.56
C LYS A 105 19.67 -9.86 0.39
N GLY A 106 19.34 -9.92 1.69
CA GLY A 106 20.05 -9.20 2.75
C GLY A 106 19.42 -7.86 3.18
N SER A 107 18.42 -7.35 2.46
CA SER A 107 17.68 -6.16 2.90
C SER A 107 16.75 -6.45 4.09
N THR A 108 16.56 -5.47 4.97
CA THR A 108 15.56 -5.56 6.07
C THR A 108 14.17 -5.86 5.52
N TYR A 109 13.83 -5.30 4.35
CA TYR A 109 12.60 -5.56 3.62
C TYR A 109 12.38 -7.04 3.27
N ALA A 110 13.41 -7.73 2.77
CA ALA A 110 13.33 -9.16 2.44
C ALA A 110 13.00 -10.04 3.66
N LYS A 111 13.51 -9.67 4.85
CA LYS A 111 13.22 -10.39 6.10
C LYS A 111 11.76 -10.23 6.53
N HIS A 112 11.20 -9.03 6.38
CA HIS A 112 9.79 -8.77 6.71
C HIS A 112 8.81 -9.39 5.70
N MET A 113 9.21 -9.53 4.44
CA MET A 113 8.32 -10.06 3.39
C MET A 113 8.24 -11.60 3.35
N LYS A 114 9.24 -12.32 3.86
CA LYS A 114 9.32 -13.78 3.76
C LYS A 114 8.06 -14.49 4.26
N ASP A 115 7.59 -14.10 5.44
CA ASP A 115 6.43 -14.70 6.11
C ASP A 115 5.20 -13.78 6.05
N ALA A 116 5.23 -12.77 5.17
CA ALA A 116 4.13 -11.83 4.99
C ALA A 116 2.87 -12.52 4.48
N VAL A 117 1.73 -12.10 5.05
CA VAL A 117 0.38 -12.57 4.70
C VAL A 117 -0.52 -11.37 4.43
N PHE A 118 -1.28 -11.44 3.34
CA PHE A 118 -2.32 -10.47 3.04
C PHE A 118 -3.61 -10.86 3.76
N LEU A 119 -4.11 -9.97 4.62
CA LEU A 119 -5.22 -10.25 5.54
C LEU A 119 -6.56 -9.69 5.09
N ILE A 120 -6.58 -8.77 4.12
CA ILE A 120 -7.82 -8.17 3.64
C ILE A 120 -8.57 -9.22 2.81
N ALA A 121 -9.67 -9.73 3.35
CA ALA A 121 -10.55 -10.69 2.66
C ALA A 121 -11.86 -10.08 2.16
N SER A 122 -12.17 -8.84 2.56
CA SER A 122 -13.39 -8.13 2.16
C SER A 122 -13.10 -7.21 0.96
N PRO A 123 -13.79 -7.40 -0.18
CA PRO A 123 -13.68 -6.51 -1.33
C PRO A 123 -14.00 -5.05 -1.00
N ALA A 124 -15.05 -4.84 -0.20
CA ALA A 124 -15.48 -3.51 0.22
C ALA A 124 -14.44 -2.81 1.10
N LEU A 125 -13.78 -3.56 2.00
CA LEU A 125 -12.66 -3.05 2.79
C LEU A 125 -11.51 -2.63 1.88
N LEU A 126 -11.11 -3.50 0.94
CA LEU A 126 -10.00 -3.20 0.03
C LEU A 126 -10.26 -1.93 -0.79
N GLY A 127 -11.44 -1.81 -1.40
CA GLY A 127 -11.80 -0.63 -2.18
C GLY A 127 -11.76 0.65 -1.35
N THR A 128 -12.35 0.61 -0.15
CA THR A 128 -12.32 1.75 0.78
C THR A 128 -10.88 2.15 1.16
N VAL A 129 -10.01 1.16 1.40
CA VAL A 129 -8.60 1.42 1.76
C VAL A 129 -7.83 2.01 0.58
N ILE A 130 -8.03 1.50 -0.64
CA ILE A 130 -7.41 2.04 -1.86
C ILE A 130 -7.82 3.51 -2.06
N GLU A 131 -9.11 3.83 -1.96
CA GLU A 131 -9.59 5.20 -2.07
C GLU A 131 -8.99 6.14 -1.01
N GLN A 132 -8.79 5.64 0.21
CA GLN A 132 -8.19 6.41 1.29
C GLN A 132 -6.69 6.63 1.05
N ILE A 133 -5.97 5.62 0.56
CA ILE A 133 -4.56 5.72 0.19
C ILE A 133 -4.36 6.73 -0.94
N GLU A 134 -5.22 6.75 -1.96
CA GLU A 134 -5.14 7.72 -3.07
C GLU A 134 -5.25 9.18 -2.61
N LYS A 135 -5.87 9.42 -1.45
CA LYS A 135 -6.01 10.77 -0.88
C LYS A 135 -4.78 11.20 -0.06
N ILE A 136 -3.81 10.30 0.15
CA ILE A 136 -2.59 10.62 0.89
C ILE A 136 -1.54 11.17 -0.08
N PRO A 137 -1.01 12.39 0.14
CA PRO A 137 0.02 12.97 -0.73
C PRO A 137 1.34 12.22 -0.59
N MET A 138 1.67 11.35 -1.55
CA MET A 138 2.87 10.48 -1.51
C MET A 138 4.06 11.04 -2.32
N GLU A 139 3.99 12.29 -2.74
CA GLU A 139 5.02 12.92 -3.58
C GLU A 139 6.27 13.31 -2.78
N ASP A 140 6.08 13.72 -1.52
CA ASP A 140 7.15 14.16 -0.64
C ASP A 140 7.78 12.98 0.14
N ARG A 141 9.11 12.96 0.20
CA ARG A 141 9.89 12.00 0.99
C ARG A 141 9.63 12.18 2.49
N ASP A 142 9.46 13.41 2.96
CA ASP A 142 9.22 13.71 4.38
C ASP A 142 7.83 13.21 4.82
N THR A 143 6.83 13.30 3.93
CA THR A 143 5.49 12.76 4.18
C THR A 143 5.51 11.24 4.39
N LYS A 144 6.39 10.51 3.71
CA LYS A 144 6.53 9.06 3.90
C LYS A 144 7.14 8.73 5.25
N GLY A 145 8.20 9.45 5.64
CA GLY A 145 8.81 9.31 6.96
C GLY A 145 7.80 9.58 8.08
N ASP A 146 7.12 10.72 8.02
CA ASP A 146 6.09 11.11 8.99
C ASP A 146 4.93 10.10 9.07
N LEU A 147 4.54 9.49 7.95
CA LEU A 147 3.54 8.42 7.90
C LEU A 147 3.98 7.17 8.67
N TYR A 148 5.19 6.67 8.40
CA TYR A 148 5.72 5.48 9.09
C TYR A 148 5.89 5.74 10.58
N GLU A 149 6.49 6.86 10.96
CA GLU A 149 6.67 7.23 12.37
C GLU A 149 5.33 7.37 13.10
N TYR A 150 4.33 8.00 12.46
CA TYR A 150 3.00 8.11 13.06
C TYR A 150 2.32 6.74 13.20
N MET A 151 2.41 5.88 12.19
CA MET A 151 1.89 4.51 12.25
C MET A 151 2.53 3.70 13.38
N LEU A 152 3.86 3.80 13.57
CA LEU A 152 4.58 3.15 14.66
C LEU A 152 4.16 3.69 16.04
N SER A 153 3.91 5.00 16.17
CA SER A 153 3.45 5.60 17.42
C SER A 153 2.12 5.00 17.93
N LYS A 154 1.28 4.48 17.03
CA LYS A 154 0.01 3.81 17.36
C LYS A 154 0.20 2.41 17.96
N GLN A 155 1.40 1.83 17.87
CA GLN A 155 1.74 0.58 18.57
C GLN A 155 1.91 0.79 20.08
N GLY A 156 2.38 1.98 20.49
CA GLY A 156 2.70 2.30 21.88
C GLY A 156 1.52 2.81 22.72
N HIS A 157 0.38 3.11 22.09
CA HIS A 157 -0.82 3.58 22.79
C HIS A 157 -2.04 2.77 22.34
N PRO A 158 -2.55 1.83 23.16
CA PRO A 158 -3.87 1.27 22.89
C PRO A 158 -4.88 2.42 22.87
N HIS A 159 -5.49 2.64 21.71
CA HIS A 159 -6.55 3.62 21.56
C HIS A 159 -7.74 3.15 22.42
N HIS A 160 -7.83 3.62 23.66
CA HIS A 160 -9.03 3.51 24.49
C HIS A 160 -10.12 4.41 23.90
N LEU A 161 -10.70 4.00 22.78
CA LEU A 161 -11.96 4.52 22.30
C LEU A 161 -13.08 3.87 23.12
N GLY A 162 -13.48 4.56 24.20
CA GLY A 162 -14.78 4.36 24.84
C GLY A 162 -14.77 3.74 26.24
N ARG A 163 -14.54 4.56 27.26
CA ARG A 163 -15.39 4.55 28.45
C ARG A 163 -15.99 5.95 28.61
N ARG A 164 -17.19 6.14 28.05
CA ARG A 164 -18.14 7.08 28.62
C ARG A 164 -18.82 6.35 29.77
N THR A 165 -18.47 6.74 30.99
CA THR A 165 -19.37 6.68 32.15
C THR A 165 -19.70 8.12 32.48
#